data_AF-A0A1I2C6S6-F1
#
_entry.id   AF-A0A1I2C6S6-F1
#
_cell.length_a   1.000
_cell.length_b   1.000
_cell.length_c   1.000
_cell.angle_alpha   90.00
_cell.angle_beta   90.00
_cell.angle_gamma   90.00
#
_symmetry.space_group_name_H-M   'P 1'
#
loop_
_entity.id
_entity.type
_entity.pdbx_description
1 polymer ?
#
loop_
_entity_poly.entity_id
_entity_poly.type
_entity_poly.pdbx_seq_one_letter_code
_entity_poly.pdbx_strand_id
1 'polypeptide(L)'
;MDVVKGLHMAGLMKDNFKEEVLTELSWIMNAIDDISSKYGIETYEIMLIKYRVQPEEEKAIDKFFTFHLKELDSITDEELQKEIERNYFQVTKKKWSVSIEVVKKLIQLKRDQLGV
;
A
#
# COMPACT_ATOMS: atom_id res chain seq x y z
N MET A 1 35.15 27.33 -12.01
CA MET A 1 35.28 25.92 -11.58
C MET A 1 34.47 25.62 -10.31
N ASP A 2 33.93 26.64 -9.62
CA ASP A 2 33.22 26.48 -8.33
C ASP A 2 31.71 26.15 -8.43
N VAL A 3 31.07 26.42 -9.56
CA VAL A 3 29.63 26.12 -9.74
C VAL A 3 29.35 24.61 -9.70
N VAL A 4 30.30 23.80 -10.18
CA VAL A 4 30.17 22.32 -10.23
C VAL A 4 30.28 21.69 -8.84
N LYS A 5 31.06 22.28 -7.92
CA LYS A 5 31.17 21.79 -6.54
C LYS A 5 29.94 22.13 -5.69
N GLY A 6 29.33 23.30 -5.90
CA GLY A 6 28.10 23.70 -5.21
C GLY A 6 26.89 22.83 -5.56
N LEU A 7 26.75 22.45 -6.83
CA LEU A 7 25.68 21.55 -7.29
C LEU A 7 25.81 20.13 -6.71
N HIS A 8 27.04 19.61 -6.58
CA HIS A 8 27.30 18.28 -6.02
C HIS A 8 27.00 18.23 -4.51
N MET A 9 27.39 19.27 -3.75
CA MET A 9 27.11 19.38 -2.32
C MET A 9 25.61 19.56 -2.03
N ALA A 10 24.90 20.34 -2.86
CA ALA A 10 23.45 20.46 -2.75
C ALA A 10 22.72 19.15 -3.09
N GLY A 11 23.24 18.37 -4.06
CA GLY A 11 22.76 17.02 -4.35
C GLY A 11 22.95 16.07 -3.16
N LEU A 12 24.16 16.03 -2.59
CA LEU A 12 24.48 15.19 -1.42
C LEU A 12 23.65 15.55 -0.18
N MET A 13 23.44 16.84 0.11
CA MET A 13 22.55 17.27 1.20
C MET A 13 21.09 16.86 0.97
N LYS A 14 20.63 16.90 -0.29
CA LYS A 14 19.25 16.55 -0.65
C LYS A 14 19.00 15.05 -0.61
N ASP A 15 19.98 14.25 -1.00
CA ASP A 15 19.90 12.79 -0.97
C ASP A 15 19.95 12.28 0.48
N ASN A 16 20.83 12.84 1.32
CA ASN A 16 20.86 12.55 2.76
C ASN A 16 19.52 12.89 3.44
N PHE A 17 18.92 14.04 3.11
CA PHE A 17 17.63 14.42 3.67
C PHE A 17 16.51 13.44 3.29
N LYS A 18 16.48 12.99 2.03
CA LYS A 18 15.48 12.00 1.59
C LYS A 18 15.65 10.67 2.33
N GLU A 19 16.88 10.21 2.49
CA GLU A 19 17.19 8.97 3.22
C GLU A 19 16.83 9.07 4.71
N GLU A 20 17.12 10.19 5.35
CA GLU A 20 16.72 10.48 6.73
C GLU A 20 15.21 10.43 6.89
N VAL A 21 14.45 11.14 6.04
CA VAL A 21 12.98 11.14 6.10
C VAL A 21 12.41 9.74 5.89
N LEU A 22 12.94 8.96 4.93
CA LEU A 22 12.49 7.59 4.71
C LEU A 22 12.81 6.67 5.88
N THR A 23 13.94 6.89 6.54
CA THR A 23 14.36 6.14 7.73
C THR A 23 13.41 6.43 8.89
N GLU A 24 13.13 7.70 9.18
CA GLU A 24 12.21 8.10 10.25
C GLU A 24 10.80 7.57 10.00
N LEU A 25 10.30 7.67 8.75
CA LEU A 25 9.02 7.07 8.38
C LEU A 25 9.00 5.55 8.58
N SER A 26 10.11 4.86 8.30
CA SER A 26 10.21 3.42 8.54
C SER A 26 10.02 3.06 10.01
N TRP A 27 10.59 3.85 10.93
CA TRP A 27 10.44 3.65 12.36
C TRP A 27 9.01 3.91 12.83
N ILE A 28 8.35 4.96 12.32
CA ILE A 28 6.94 5.22 12.63
C ILE A 28 6.07 4.05 12.17
N MET A 29 6.28 3.57 10.95
CA MET A 29 5.49 2.45 10.45
C MET A 29 5.71 1.17 11.24
N ASN A 30 6.93 0.91 11.70
CA ASN A 30 7.23 -0.25 12.55
C ASN A 30 6.59 -0.10 13.94
N ALA A 31 6.63 1.09 14.53
CA ALA A 31 5.97 1.36 15.81
C ALA A 31 4.45 1.15 15.73
N ILE A 32 3.82 1.51 14.60
CA ILE A 32 2.41 1.24 14.35
C ILE A 32 2.14 -0.28 14.31
N ASP A 33 2.95 -1.05 13.60
CA ASP A 33 2.80 -2.51 13.53
C ASP A 33 2.99 -3.19 14.90
N ASP A 34 3.96 -2.72 15.70
CA ASP A 34 4.20 -3.21 17.07
C ASP A 34 3.02 -2.93 18.00
N ILE A 35 2.51 -1.69 17.99
CA ILE A 35 1.35 -1.29 18.81
C ILE A 35 0.12 -2.09 18.38
N SER A 36 -0.16 -2.14 17.08
CA SER A 36 -1.23 -2.94 16.48
C SER A 36 -1.19 -4.39 16.97
N SER A 37 -0.04 -5.03 16.84
CA SER A 37 0.16 -6.44 17.20
C SER A 37 -0.02 -6.67 18.70
N LYS A 38 0.45 -5.73 19.54
CA LYS A 38 0.34 -5.82 21.00
C LYS A 38 -1.11 -5.73 21.48
N TYR A 39 -1.94 -4.91 20.83
CA TYR A 39 -3.34 -4.71 21.21
C TYR A 39 -4.32 -5.54 20.39
N GLY A 40 -3.84 -6.33 19.41
CA GLY A 40 -4.68 -7.14 18.53
C GLY A 40 -5.59 -6.30 17.63
N ILE A 41 -5.15 -5.10 17.24
CA ILE A 41 -5.94 -4.17 16.44
C ILE A 41 -5.57 -4.36 14.97
N GLU A 42 -6.50 -4.86 14.16
CA GLU A 42 -6.29 -4.98 12.71
C GLU A 42 -7.33 -4.12 11.99
N THR A 43 -6.99 -2.87 11.67
CA THR A 43 -7.83 -2.01 10.83
C THR A 43 -7.32 -1.99 9.39
N TYR A 44 -8.18 -1.56 8.46
CA TYR A 44 -7.83 -1.40 7.05
C TYR A 44 -6.53 -0.59 6.88
N GLU A 45 -6.44 0.58 7.54
CA GLU A 45 -5.31 1.49 7.46
C GLU A 45 -4.02 0.89 8.05
N ILE A 46 -4.12 0.17 9.17
CA ILE A 46 -2.98 -0.52 9.78
C ILE A 46 -2.46 -1.61 8.84
N MET A 47 -3.35 -2.36 8.19
CA MET A 47 -2.95 -3.42 7.27
C MET A 47 -2.30 -2.86 5.99
N LEU A 48 -2.75 -1.72 5.48
CA LEU A 48 -2.07 -1.02 4.38
C LEU A 48 -0.62 -0.65 4.76
N ILE A 49 -0.42 -0.09 5.96
CA ILE A 49 0.91 0.31 6.46
C ILE A 49 1.81 -0.92 6.65
N LYS A 50 1.28 -1.96 7.29
CA LYS A 50 1.98 -3.22 7.61
C LYS A 50 2.51 -3.89 6.34
N TYR A 51 1.68 -3.97 5.30
CA TYR A 51 2.06 -4.60 4.04
C TYR A 51 2.67 -3.63 3.01
N ARG A 52 2.95 -2.38 3.40
CA ARG A 52 3.56 -1.36 2.53
C ARG A 52 2.81 -1.18 1.20
N VAL A 53 1.48 -1.32 1.25
CA VAL A 53 0.61 -1.18 0.07
C VAL A 53 0.73 0.25 -0.44
N GLN A 54 1.06 0.39 -1.72
CA GLN A 54 1.22 1.70 -2.34
C GLN A 54 -0.14 2.35 -2.60
N PRO A 55 -0.24 3.69 -2.63
CA PRO A 55 -1.51 4.38 -2.87
C PRO A 55 -2.21 3.97 -4.17
N GLU A 56 -1.46 3.64 -5.23
CA GLU A 56 -2.04 3.15 -6.48
C GLU A 56 -2.54 1.70 -6.38
N GLU A 57 -1.92 0.88 -5.53
CA GLU A 57 -2.36 -0.48 -5.25
C GLU A 57 -3.65 -0.47 -4.41
N GLU A 58 -3.69 0.36 -3.37
CA GLU A 58 -4.89 0.62 -2.56
C GLU A 58 -6.06 1.04 -3.44
N LYS A 59 -5.86 2.02 -4.34
CA LYS A 59 -6.89 2.48 -5.29
C LYS A 59 -7.41 1.37 -6.18
N ALA A 60 -6.55 0.43 -6.60
CA ALA A 60 -6.98 -0.70 -7.43
C ALA A 60 -7.87 -1.66 -6.63
N ILE A 61 -7.52 -1.93 -5.37
CA ILE A 61 -8.31 -2.76 -4.45
C ILE A 61 -9.65 -2.10 -4.14
N ASP A 62 -9.66 -0.82 -3.76
CA ASP A 62 -10.88 -0.06 -3.46
C ASP A 62 -11.81 0.03 -4.67
N LYS A 63 -11.25 0.19 -5.88
CA LYS A 63 -12.01 0.18 -7.13
C LYS A 63 -12.70 -1.17 -7.32
N PHE A 64 -11.96 -2.26 -7.19
CA PHE A 64 -12.51 -3.61 -7.30
C PHE A 64 -13.63 -3.84 -6.27
N PHE A 65 -13.35 -3.53 -5.00
CA PHE A 65 -14.31 -3.66 -3.90
C PHE A 65 -15.62 -2.91 -4.20
N THR A 66 -15.51 -1.68 -4.69
CA THR A 66 -16.68 -0.84 -5.00
C THR A 66 -17.53 -1.41 -6.14
N PHE A 67 -16.89 -1.94 -7.19
CA PHE A 67 -17.62 -2.50 -8.34
C PHE A 67 -18.29 -3.84 -8.03
N HIS A 68 -17.66 -4.64 -7.17
CA HIS A 68 -18.04 -6.02 -6.92
C HIS A 68 -18.67 -6.26 -5.56
N LEU A 69 -18.98 -5.21 -4.80
CA LEU A 69 -19.46 -5.29 -3.42
C LEU A 69 -20.57 -6.32 -3.20
N LYS A 70 -21.53 -6.41 -4.14
CA LYS A 70 -22.69 -7.30 -4.05
C LYS A 70 -22.39 -8.76 -4.43
N GLU A 71 -21.27 -9.00 -5.10
CA GLU A 71 -20.88 -10.27 -5.71
C GLU A 71 -19.57 -10.80 -5.13
N LEU A 72 -18.98 -10.14 -4.12
CA LEU A 72 -17.70 -10.50 -3.49
C LEU A 72 -17.65 -11.96 -3.05
N ASP A 73 -18.73 -12.49 -2.48
CA ASP A 73 -18.80 -13.88 -1.98
C ASP A 73 -18.83 -14.93 -3.12
N SER A 74 -19.04 -14.50 -4.37
CA SER A 74 -19.12 -15.37 -5.55
C SER A 74 -17.87 -15.36 -6.43
N ILE A 75 -16.95 -14.41 -6.20
CA ILE A 75 -15.73 -14.24 -6.99
C ILE A 75 -14.64 -15.14 -6.41
N THR A 76 -13.98 -15.91 -7.27
CA THR A 76 -12.84 -16.74 -6.84
C THR A 76 -11.59 -15.90 -6.59
N ASP A 77 -10.69 -16.40 -5.74
CA ASP A 77 -9.40 -15.76 -5.46
C ASP A 77 -8.59 -15.48 -6.74
N GLU A 78 -8.65 -16.38 -7.73
CA GLU A 78 -7.96 -16.20 -9.02
C GLU A 78 -8.58 -15.08 -9.86
N GLU A 79 -9.91 -14.98 -9.91
CA GLU A 79 -10.62 -13.94 -10.66
C GLU A 79 -10.39 -12.57 -10.01
N LEU A 80 -10.48 -12.52 -8.69
CA LEU A 80 -10.19 -11.34 -7.87
C LEU A 80 -8.79 -10.80 -8.18
N GLN A 81 -7.78 -11.67 -8.08
CA GLN A 81 -6.39 -11.31 -8.35
C GLN A 81 -6.24 -10.80 -9.80
N LYS A 82 -6.71 -11.58 -10.79
CA LYS A 82 -6.58 -11.21 -12.22
C LYS A 82 -7.25 -9.87 -12.52
N GLU A 83 -8.39 -9.58 -11.93
CA GLU A 83 -9.11 -8.35 -12.19
C GLU A 83 -8.41 -7.13 -11.59
N ILE A 84 -7.95 -7.22 -10.34
CA ILE A 84 -7.19 -6.15 -9.69
C ILE A 84 -5.88 -5.91 -10.44
N GLU A 85 -5.14 -6.97 -10.78
CA GLU A 85 -3.91 -6.90 -11.56
C GLU A 85 -4.12 -6.21 -12.90
N ARG A 86 -5.17 -6.60 -13.63
CA ARG A 86 -5.54 -6.00 -14.91
C ARG A 86 -5.87 -4.52 -14.75
N ASN A 87 -6.70 -4.16 -13.77
CA ASN A 87 -7.11 -2.78 -13.51
C ASN A 87 -5.90 -1.91 -13.11
N TYR A 88 -5.04 -2.42 -12.23
CA TYR A 88 -3.81 -1.75 -11.81
C TYR A 88 -2.86 -1.53 -12.99
N PHE A 89 -2.56 -2.59 -13.77
CA PHE A 89 -1.67 -2.49 -14.91
C PHE A 89 -2.19 -1.53 -15.98
N GLN A 90 -3.50 -1.50 -16.22
CA GLN A 90 -4.09 -0.57 -17.19
C GLN A 90 -3.82 0.90 -16.83
N VAL A 91 -3.89 1.25 -15.53
CA VAL A 91 -3.71 2.61 -15.02
C VAL A 91 -2.23 2.98 -14.84
N THR A 92 -1.44 2.09 -14.24
CA THR A 92 -0.07 2.41 -13.81
C THR A 92 1.02 1.93 -14.77
N LYS A 93 0.70 0.96 -15.64
CA LYS A 93 1.68 0.20 -16.44
C LYS A 93 2.72 -0.55 -15.61
N LYS A 94 2.48 -0.76 -14.31
CA LYS A 94 3.38 -1.47 -13.39
C LYS A 94 2.88 -2.89 -13.13
N LYS A 95 3.83 -3.79 -12.83
CA LYS A 95 3.50 -5.15 -12.37
C LYS A 95 2.89 -5.08 -10.97
N TRP A 96 1.87 -5.89 -10.73
CA TRP A 96 1.27 -6.07 -9.41
C TRP A 96 2.20 -6.86 -8.48
N SER A 97 2.27 -6.45 -7.22
CA SER A 97 3.16 -7.02 -6.21
C SER A 97 2.44 -7.55 -4.97
N VAL A 98 1.18 -7.16 -4.74
CA VAL A 98 0.46 -7.51 -3.52
C VAL A 98 -0.06 -8.94 -3.60
N SER A 99 0.17 -9.73 -2.56
CA SER A 99 -0.31 -11.12 -2.52
C SER A 99 -1.84 -11.17 -2.35
N ILE A 100 -2.45 -12.23 -2.86
CA ILE A 100 -3.90 -12.43 -2.78
C ILE A 100 -4.39 -12.50 -1.34
N GLU A 101 -3.59 -13.05 -0.41
CA GLU A 101 -3.93 -13.13 1.01
C GLU A 101 -4.06 -11.72 1.63
N VAL A 102 -3.15 -10.81 1.28
CA VAL A 102 -3.21 -9.41 1.72
C VAL A 102 -4.44 -8.71 1.14
N VAL A 103 -4.71 -8.92 -0.15
CA VAL A 103 -5.87 -8.33 -0.84
C VAL A 103 -7.17 -8.78 -0.19
N LYS A 104 -7.34 -10.09 0.07
CA LYS A 104 -8.53 -10.64 0.74
C LYS A 104 -8.71 -10.05 2.12
N LYS A 105 -7.63 -9.94 2.90
CA LYS A 105 -7.66 -9.34 4.23
C LYS A 105 -8.11 -7.88 4.18
N LEU A 106 -7.59 -7.10 3.22
CA LEU A 106 -7.99 -5.70 3.03
C LEU A 106 -9.46 -5.57 2.60
N ILE A 107 -9.93 -6.42 1.70
CA ILE A 107 -11.34 -6.47 1.27
C ILE A 107 -12.26 -6.79 2.44
N GLN A 108 -11.91 -7.79 3.26
CA GLN A 108 -12.69 -8.14 4.44
C GLN A 108 -12.74 -7.00 5.46
N LEU A 109 -11.62 -6.37 5.75
CA LEU A 109 -11.57 -5.23 6.67
C LEU A 109 -12.38 -4.04 6.17
N LYS A 110 -12.36 -3.78 4.86
CA LYS A 110 -13.18 -2.73 4.24
C LYS A 110 -14.68 -3.05 4.35
N ARG A 111 -15.04 -4.31 4.13
CA ARG A 111 -16.40 -4.84 4.30
C ARG A 111 -16.88 -4.63 5.73
N ASP A 112 -16.08 -5.05 6.71
CA ASP A 112 -16.39 -4.91 8.14
C ASP A 112 -16.54 -3.43 8.55
N GLN A 113 -15.67 -2.56 8.04
CA GLN A 113 -15.70 -1.10 8.29
C GLN A 113 -16.98 -0.44 7.75
N LEU A 114 -17.52 -0.94 6.62
CA LEU A 114 -18.73 -0.44 5.99
C LEU A 114 -20.01 -1.13 6.48
N GLY A 115 -19.89 -2.23 7.24
CA GLY A 115 -21.02 -2.98 7.78
C GLY A 115 -21.85 -3.71 6.73
N VAL A 116 -21.20 -4.22 5.67
CA VAL A 116 -21.81 -4.87 4.49
C VAL A 116 -21.38 -6.31 4.31
#